data_AF-A0A931U3F7-F1
#
_entry.id   AF-A0A931U3F7-F1
#
_cell.length_a   1.000
_cell.length_b   1.000
_cell.length_c   1.000
_cell.angle_alpha   90.00
_cell.angle_beta   90.00
_cell.angle_gamma   90.00
#
_symmetry.space_group_name_H-M   'P 1'
#
loop_
_entity.id
_entity.type
_entity.pdbx_description
1 polymer ?
#
loop_
_entity_poly.entity_id
_entity_poly.type
_entity_poly.pdbx_seq_one_letter_code
_entity_poly.pdbx_strand_id
1 'polypeptide(L)'
;MSERRTPWAPGAGASKYAHLRALRLAQVQDLSSEQIEGHLLAIRHTSFLPKARYHFERHGPQAGAATEEEYVQLFRKHVARADLRIFTYLRTGDRCPMWEVVAPVTGETAVYNERRGRIWSFHRPSDPYARYTNVQGWWLEVIRIGAGWGFEERWTWRQQP
;
A
#
# COMPACT_ATOMS: atom_id res chain seq x y z
N MET A 1 -9.96 36.54 0.69
CA MET A 1 -10.00 36.37 -0.78
C MET A 1 -9.92 34.89 -1.07
N SER A 2 -11.00 34.32 -1.58
CA SER A 2 -11.15 32.87 -1.80
C SER A 2 -10.65 32.52 -3.20
N GLU A 3 -9.50 31.85 -3.29
CA GLU A 3 -9.02 31.31 -4.56
C GLU A 3 -9.86 30.10 -4.95
N ARG A 4 -10.76 30.34 -5.90
CA ARG A 4 -11.48 29.30 -6.63
C ARG A 4 -10.46 28.39 -7.32
N ARG A 5 -10.28 27.18 -6.79
CA ARG A 5 -9.58 26.10 -7.49
C ARG A 5 -10.46 25.63 -8.64
N THR A 6 -9.99 25.85 -9.86
CA THR A 6 -10.61 25.37 -11.10
C THR A 6 -10.74 23.84 -11.09
N PRO A 7 -11.89 23.25 -11.48
CA PRO A 7 -11.96 21.82 -11.74
C PRO A 7 -11.09 21.48 -12.95
N TRP A 8 -10.03 20.71 -12.76
CA TRP A 8 -9.20 20.21 -13.85
C TRP A 8 -9.92 19.09 -14.59
N ALA A 9 -10.03 19.23 -15.91
CA ALA A 9 -10.52 18.19 -16.82
C ALA A 9 -9.45 17.09 -17.02
N PRO A 10 -9.83 15.80 -17.04
CA PRO A 10 -8.89 14.70 -17.19
C PRO A 10 -8.18 14.75 -18.55
N GLY A 11 -6.85 14.85 -18.52
CA GLY A 11 -6.01 14.65 -19.71
C GLY A 11 -6.15 13.24 -20.28
N ALA A 12 -6.01 13.13 -21.60
CA ALA A 12 -6.11 11.91 -22.38
C ALA A 12 -5.29 10.75 -21.78
N GLY A 13 -5.97 9.64 -21.52
CA GLY A 13 -5.41 8.44 -20.87
C GLY A 13 -5.96 8.23 -19.46
N ALA A 14 -7.28 8.23 -19.28
CA ALA A 14 -7.87 7.80 -18.02
C ALA A 14 -7.35 6.41 -17.68
N SER A 15 -6.59 6.30 -16.58
CA SER A 15 -6.16 5.01 -16.03
C SER A 15 -7.33 4.04 -16.08
N LYS A 16 -7.15 2.83 -16.60
CA LYS A 16 -8.18 1.78 -16.59
C LYS A 16 -8.72 1.50 -15.18
N TYR A 17 -7.99 1.94 -14.15
CA TYR A 17 -8.33 1.84 -12.75
C TYR A 17 -8.94 3.11 -12.14
N ALA A 18 -9.21 4.17 -12.93
CA ALA A 18 -9.73 5.43 -12.43
C ALA A 18 -11.04 5.26 -11.64
N HIS A 19 -11.94 4.39 -12.12
CA HIS A 19 -13.19 4.07 -11.43
C HIS A 19 -12.96 3.37 -10.08
N LEU A 20 -12.01 2.42 -9.99
CA LEU A 20 -11.66 1.76 -8.73
C LEU A 20 -11.00 2.73 -7.76
N ARG A 21 -10.15 3.63 -8.27
CA ARG A 21 -9.49 4.65 -7.46
C ARG A 21 -10.51 5.63 -6.90
N ALA A 22 -11.43 6.14 -7.72
CA ALA A 22 -12.50 7.02 -7.28
C ALA A 22 -13.40 6.36 -6.23
N LEU A 23 -13.77 5.09 -6.44
CA LEU A 23 -14.56 4.34 -5.47
C LEU A 23 -13.79 4.14 -4.16
N ARG A 24 -12.49 3.81 -4.22
CA ARG A 24 -11.69 3.69 -3.01
C ARG A 24 -11.56 5.02 -2.29
N LEU A 25 -11.37 6.11 -3.02
CA LEU A 25 -11.23 7.45 -2.46
C LEU A 25 -12.47 7.83 -1.66
N ALA A 26 -13.66 7.62 -2.21
CA ALA A 26 -14.91 7.86 -1.49
C ALA A 26 -14.98 7.05 -0.18
N GLN A 27 -14.64 5.74 -0.23
CA GLN A 27 -14.65 4.89 0.97
C GLN A 27 -13.70 5.38 2.06
N VAL A 28 -12.50 5.86 1.69
CA VAL A 28 -11.49 6.26 2.68
C VAL A 28 -11.65 7.70 3.14
N GLN A 29 -12.37 8.54 2.39
CA GLN A 29 -12.79 9.88 2.82
C GLN A 29 -13.84 9.81 3.93
N ASP A 30 -14.64 8.74 3.99
CA ASP A 30 -15.60 8.50 5.06
C ASP A 30 -14.94 7.95 6.34
N LEU A 31 -13.65 7.59 6.32
CA LEU A 31 -12.93 7.10 7.49
C LEU A 31 -12.42 8.25 8.36
N SER A 32 -12.59 8.11 9.67
CA SER A 32 -11.94 8.98 10.63
C SER A 32 -10.43 8.72 10.68
N SER A 33 -9.66 9.71 11.16
CA SER A 33 -8.21 9.53 11.37
C SER A 33 -7.91 8.40 12.36
N GLU A 34 -8.80 8.14 13.33
CA GLU A 34 -8.68 7.02 14.27
C GLU A 34 -8.86 5.66 13.58
N GLN A 35 -9.82 5.55 12.66
CA GLN A 35 -10.02 4.31 11.89
C GLN A 35 -8.83 4.01 10.99
N ILE A 36 -8.28 5.04 10.34
CA ILE A 36 -7.06 4.92 9.54
C ILE A 36 -5.89 4.47 10.44
N GLU A 37 -5.70 5.12 11.59
CA GLU A 37 -4.67 4.72 12.55
C GLU A 37 -4.85 3.27 13.02
N GLY A 38 -6.08 2.85 13.30
CA GLY A 38 -6.40 1.48 13.70
C GLY A 38 -5.96 0.45 12.65
N HIS A 39 -6.18 0.73 11.37
CA HIS A 39 -5.68 -0.12 10.29
C HIS A 39 -4.15 -0.17 10.24
N LEU A 40 -3.48 0.96 10.37
CA LEU A 40 -2.02 1.04 10.31
C LEU A 40 -1.35 0.40 11.52
N LEU A 41 -1.93 0.55 12.71
CA LEU A 41 -1.50 -0.13 13.91
C LEU A 41 -1.68 -1.65 13.78
N ALA A 42 -2.82 -2.11 13.26
CA ALA A 42 -3.04 -3.54 13.01
C ALA A 42 -1.98 -4.13 12.05
N ILE A 43 -1.57 -3.37 11.02
CA ILE A 43 -0.49 -3.76 10.11
C ILE A 43 0.86 -3.77 10.83
N ARG A 44 1.21 -2.71 11.56
CA ARG A 44 2.51 -2.55 12.21
C ARG A 44 2.76 -3.54 13.34
N HIS A 45 1.70 -3.88 14.09
CA HIS A 45 1.79 -4.77 15.25
C HIS A 45 1.51 -6.24 14.91
N THR A 46 1.21 -6.56 13.66
CA THR A 46 1.02 -7.97 13.30
C THR A 46 2.35 -8.71 13.23
N SER A 47 2.45 -9.82 13.97
CA SER A 47 3.62 -10.69 14.00
C SER A 47 3.41 -12.00 13.24
N PHE A 48 2.22 -12.17 12.66
CA PHE A 48 1.75 -13.39 12.03
C PHE A 48 1.55 -13.17 10.53
N LEU A 49 2.26 -13.97 9.73
CA LEU A 49 2.05 -14.07 8.28
C LEU A 49 1.29 -15.37 7.99
N PRO A 50 0.00 -15.31 7.62
CA PRO A 50 -0.74 -16.51 7.26
C PRO A 50 -0.09 -17.22 6.08
N LYS A 51 -0.05 -18.57 6.11
CA LYS A 51 0.54 -19.39 5.05
C LYS A 51 2.01 -19.00 4.74
N ALA A 52 2.80 -18.73 5.77
CA ALA A 52 4.20 -18.31 5.65
C ALA A 52 5.00 -19.19 4.69
N ARG A 53 4.95 -20.53 4.82
CA ARG A 53 5.54 -21.48 3.87
C ARG A 53 5.23 -21.20 2.40
N TYR A 54 3.95 -21.07 2.06
CA TYR A 54 3.52 -20.79 0.68
C TYR A 54 4.11 -19.47 0.16
N HIS A 55 4.12 -18.44 1.00
CA HIS A 55 4.69 -17.15 0.63
C HIS A 55 6.21 -17.18 0.53
N PHE A 56 6.89 -17.93 1.41
CA PHE A 56 8.33 -18.16 1.34
C PHE A 56 8.71 -18.85 0.04
N GLU A 57 8.07 -19.97 -0.31
CA GLU A 57 8.34 -20.70 -1.56
C GLU A 57 8.18 -19.81 -2.81
N ARG A 58 7.29 -18.81 -2.75
CA ARG A 58 7.00 -17.90 -3.87
C ARG A 58 7.82 -16.61 -3.89
N HIS A 59 8.19 -16.07 -2.72
CA HIS A 59 8.73 -14.71 -2.58
C HIS A 59 9.99 -14.64 -1.72
N GLY A 60 10.31 -15.68 -0.95
CA GLY A 60 11.45 -15.76 -0.05
C GLY A 60 12.77 -15.46 -0.77
N PRO A 61 13.10 -16.15 -1.87
CA PRO A 61 14.33 -15.90 -2.61
C PRO A 61 14.49 -14.45 -3.08
N GLN A 62 13.43 -13.83 -3.62
CA GLN A 62 13.49 -12.43 -4.06
C GLN A 62 13.55 -11.45 -2.89
N ALA A 63 13.02 -11.82 -1.72
CA ALA A 63 13.17 -11.06 -0.49
C ALA A 63 14.57 -11.23 0.15
N GLY A 64 15.38 -12.19 -0.33
CA GLY A 64 16.69 -12.49 0.23
C GLY A 64 16.66 -13.43 1.43
N ALA A 65 15.60 -14.21 1.61
CA ALA A 65 15.50 -15.24 2.64
C ALA A 65 15.87 -16.62 2.07
N ALA A 66 16.68 -17.38 2.81
CA ALA A 66 17.02 -18.77 2.52
C ALA A 66 16.08 -19.76 3.22
N THR A 67 15.39 -19.33 4.29
CA THR A 67 14.43 -20.15 5.04
C THR A 67 13.10 -19.44 5.28
N GLU A 68 12.05 -20.21 5.63
CA GLU A 68 10.75 -19.67 6.00
C GLU A 68 10.87 -18.77 7.25
N GLU A 69 11.68 -19.16 8.22
CA GLU A 69 11.92 -18.40 9.43
C GLU A 69 12.56 -17.05 9.13
N GLU A 70 13.61 -17.01 8.31
CA GLU A 70 14.25 -15.77 7.87
C GLU A 70 13.25 -14.86 7.15
N TYR A 71 12.43 -15.42 6.29
CA TYR A 71 11.40 -14.70 5.56
C TYR A 71 10.34 -14.08 6.49
N VAL A 72 9.90 -14.81 7.52
CA VAL A 72 9.00 -14.27 8.56
C VAL A 72 9.68 -13.17 9.38
N GLN A 73 10.99 -13.29 9.66
CA GLN A 73 11.73 -12.23 10.35
C GLN A 73 11.87 -10.97 9.48
N LEU A 74 12.14 -11.10 8.18
CA LEU A 74 12.13 -9.99 7.23
C LEU A 74 10.77 -9.29 7.21
N PHE A 75 9.69 -10.06 7.17
CA PHE A 75 8.32 -9.53 7.25
C PHE A 75 8.09 -8.74 8.54
N ARG A 76 8.45 -9.30 9.71
CA ARG A 76 8.29 -8.63 11.02
C ARG A 76 9.10 -7.33 11.10
N LYS A 77 10.35 -7.38 10.64
CA LYS A 77 11.21 -6.21 10.55
C LYS A 77 10.60 -5.15 9.63
N HIS A 78 10.04 -5.56 8.49
CA HIS A 78 9.41 -4.67 7.53
C HIS A 78 8.23 -3.92 8.12
N VAL A 79 7.24 -4.61 8.71
CA VAL A 79 6.03 -3.95 9.23
C VAL A 79 6.29 -3.04 10.43
N ALA A 80 7.38 -3.26 11.16
CA ALA A 80 7.81 -2.40 12.26
C ALA A 80 8.52 -1.10 11.83
N ARG A 81 8.80 -0.92 10.53
CA ARG A 81 9.52 0.25 10.02
C ARG A 81 8.69 1.54 10.15
N ALA A 82 9.37 2.64 10.49
CA ALA A 82 8.76 3.96 10.59
C ALA A 82 8.66 4.69 9.24
N ASP A 83 9.48 4.32 8.25
CA ASP A 83 9.65 5.03 6.97
C ASP A 83 8.80 4.46 5.82
N LEU A 84 7.84 3.58 6.12
CA LEU A 84 7.01 2.95 5.09
C LEU A 84 6.08 3.98 4.44
N ARG A 85 6.02 3.93 3.11
CA ARG A 85 4.94 4.55 2.34
C ARG A 85 3.70 3.69 2.47
N ILE A 86 2.54 4.32 2.60
CA ILE A 86 1.27 3.64 2.84
C ILE A 86 0.39 3.89 1.64
N PHE A 87 -0.15 2.82 1.07
CA PHE A 87 -1.06 2.90 -0.05
C PHE A 87 -2.34 2.14 0.23
N THR A 88 -3.42 2.53 -0.45
CA THR A 88 -4.67 1.78 -0.44
C THR A 88 -5.33 1.76 -1.81
N TYR A 89 -6.04 0.68 -2.10
CA TYR A 89 -6.71 0.46 -3.37
C TYR A 89 -7.82 -0.60 -3.26
N LEU A 90 -8.64 -0.71 -4.30
CA LEU A 90 -9.58 -1.83 -4.48
C LEU A 90 -9.03 -2.84 -5.46
N ARG A 91 -8.89 -4.10 -5.03
CA ARG A 91 -8.44 -5.20 -5.88
C ARG A 91 -9.39 -5.40 -7.07
N THR A 92 -8.84 -5.54 -8.27
CA THR A 92 -9.62 -5.56 -9.52
C THR A 92 -10.68 -6.67 -9.60
N GLY A 93 -10.36 -7.86 -9.08
CA GLY A 93 -11.24 -9.04 -9.21
C GLY A 93 -12.50 -8.99 -8.35
N ASP A 94 -12.36 -8.63 -7.07
CA ASP A 94 -13.45 -8.73 -6.08
C ASP A 94 -13.71 -7.42 -5.32
N ARG A 95 -13.04 -6.33 -5.74
CA ARG A 95 -13.11 -5.02 -5.10
C ARG A 95 -12.83 -5.10 -3.59
N CYS A 96 -12.01 -6.05 -3.17
CA CYS A 96 -11.58 -6.11 -1.79
C CYS A 96 -10.68 -4.89 -1.48
N PRO A 97 -10.95 -4.14 -0.40
CA PRO A 97 -10.06 -3.06 0.00
C PRO A 97 -8.76 -3.61 0.55
N MET A 98 -7.67 -3.08 0.02
CA MET A 98 -6.31 -3.48 0.35
C MET A 98 -5.54 -2.28 0.87
N TRP A 99 -4.62 -2.56 1.79
CA TRP A 99 -3.58 -1.62 2.19
C TRP A 99 -2.23 -2.22 1.84
N GLU A 100 -1.30 -1.42 1.34
CA GLU A 100 0.08 -1.83 1.10
C GLU A 100 1.01 -0.89 1.84
N VAL A 101 1.87 -1.46 2.68
CA VAL A 101 2.95 -0.73 3.34
C VAL A 101 4.27 -1.10 2.67
N VAL A 102 4.95 -0.09 2.14
CA VAL A 102 6.01 -0.25 1.15
C VAL A 102 7.28 0.46 1.61
N ALA A 103 8.40 -0.27 1.60
CA ALA A 103 9.70 0.31 1.87
C ALA A 103 10.15 1.15 0.64
N PRO A 104 10.43 2.46 0.80
CA PRO A 104 10.66 3.37 -0.32
C PRO A 104 11.88 3.02 -1.17
N VAL A 105 12.90 2.38 -0.58
CA VAL A 105 14.15 2.04 -1.28
C VAL A 105 14.08 0.67 -1.93
N THR A 106 13.72 -0.36 -1.16
CA THR A 106 13.76 -1.77 -1.63
C THR A 106 12.50 -2.17 -2.38
N GLY A 107 11.41 -1.42 -2.20
CA GLY A 107 10.09 -1.79 -2.70
C GLY A 107 9.47 -2.98 -1.97
N GLU A 108 10.06 -3.48 -0.89
CA GLU A 108 9.46 -4.53 -0.07
C GLU A 108 8.06 -4.10 0.35
N THR A 109 7.11 -5.01 0.25
CA THR A 109 5.69 -4.71 0.43
C THR A 109 5.05 -5.74 1.35
N ALA A 110 4.35 -5.27 2.38
CA ALA A 110 3.35 -6.07 3.06
C ALA A 110 1.95 -5.62 2.60
N VAL A 111 1.14 -6.59 2.20
CA VAL A 111 -0.22 -6.39 1.70
C VAL A 111 -1.20 -6.82 2.78
N TYR A 112 -2.10 -5.93 3.17
CA TYR A 112 -3.12 -6.16 4.19
C TYR A 112 -4.51 -6.18 3.55
N ASN A 113 -5.27 -7.21 3.88
CA ASN A 113 -6.66 -7.36 3.44
C ASN A 113 -7.58 -6.78 4.52
N GLU A 114 -8.18 -5.62 4.23
CA GLU A 114 -9.01 -4.90 5.19
C GLU A 114 -10.21 -5.73 5.65
N ARG A 115 -10.90 -6.37 4.69
CA ARG A 115 -12.10 -7.17 4.97
C ARG A 115 -11.84 -8.36 5.90
N ARG A 116 -10.63 -8.92 5.85
CA ARG A 116 -10.22 -10.08 6.68
C ARG A 116 -9.41 -9.71 7.91
N GLY A 117 -9.10 -8.43 8.10
CA GLY A 117 -8.34 -7.97 9.26
C GLY A 117 -6.93 -8.53 9.37
N ARG A 118 -6.25 -8.86 8.26
CA ARG A 118 -4.94 -9.55 8.32
C ARG A 118 -4.05 -9.32 7.11
N ILE A 119 -2.74 -9.55 7.30
CA ILE A 119 -1.78 -9.61 6.20
C ILE A 119 -2.14 -10.75 5.24
N TRP A 120 -2.12 -10.41 3.97
CA TRP A 120 -2.40 -11.29 2.85
C TRP A 120 -1.14 -11.82 2.19
N SER A 121 -0.10 -11.00 2.07
CA SER A 121 1.19 -11.39 1.50
C SER A 121 2.30 -10.42 1.90
N PHE A 122 3.53 -10.90 1.84
CA PHE A 122 4.74 -10.09 1.91
C PHE A 122 5.60 -10.41 0.68
N HIS A 123 6.22 -9.44 0.02
CA HIS A 123 7.09 -9.74 -1.12
C HIS A 123 8.02 -8.56 -1.41
N ARG A 124 9.10 -8.85 -2.14
CA ARG A 124 9.96 -7.84 -2.76
C ARG A 124 9.86 -7.96 -4.29
N PRO A 125 9.42 -6.91 -5.00
CA PRO A 125 9.45 -6.92 -6.45
C PRO A 125 10.89 -6.88 -6.95
N SER A 126 11.19 -7.61 -8.03
CA SER A 126 12.50 -7.55 -8.70
C SER A 126 12.79 -6.19 -9.31
N ASP A 127 11.74 -5.51 -9.80
CA ASP A 127 11.78 -4.13 -10.28
C ASP A 127 10.70 -3.30 -9.56
N PRO A 128 11.06 -2.66 -8.42
CA PRO A 128 10.19 -1.74 -7.71
C PRO A 128 9.68 -0.61 -8.61
N TYR A 129 10.57 -0.01 -9.40
CA TYR A 129 10.24 1.18 -10.20
C TYR A 129 9.16 0.87 -11.25
N ALA A 130 9.32 -0.23 -12.00
CA ALA A 130 8.32 -0.67 -12.96
C ALA A 130 7.00 -1.05 -12.27
N ARG A 131 7.04 -1.80 -11.16
CA ARG A 131 5.83 -2.16 -10.40
C ARG A 131 5.04 -0.91 -10.03
N TYR A 132 5.69 0.05 -9.36
CA TYR A 132 4.99 1.18 -8.78
C TYR A 132 4.54 2.17 -9.84
N THR A 133 5.30 2.36 -10.93
CA THR A 133 4.85 3.15 -12.09
C THR A 133 3.58 2.58 -12.70
N ASN A 134 3.46 1.25 -12.80
CA ASN A 134 2.28 0.59 -13.35
C ASN A 134 1.01 0.73 -12.49
N VAL A 135 1.15 0.99 -11.19
CA VAL A 135 0.02 1.10 -10.25
C VAL A 135 -0.25 2.53 -9.74
N GLN A 136 0.57 3.52 -10.11
CA GLN A 136 0.37 4.95 -9.78
C GLN A 136 -1.02 5.46 -10.13
N GLY A 137 -1.56 5.05 -11.29
CA GLY A 137 -2.91 5.42 -11.71
C GLY A 137 -4.04 4.69 -10.98
N TRP A 138 -3.73 3.79 -10.04
CA TRP A 138 -4.69 2.94 -9.35
C TRP A 138 -4.71 3.18 -7.84
N TRP A 139 -3.54 3.23 -7.21
CA TRP A 139 -3.46 3.35 -5.76
C TRP A 139 -3.58 4.79 -5.31
N LEU A 140 -4.08 4.95 -4.09
CA LEU A 140 -4.04 6.19 -3.33
C LEU A 140 -2.91 6.08 -2.32
N GLU A 141 -2.06 7.10 -2.23
CA GLU A 141 -1.12 7.19 -1.12
C GLU A 141 -1.81 7.79 0.09
N VAL A 142 -1.56 7.24 1.27
CA VAL A 142 -2.09 7.72 2.54
C VAL A 142 -0.99 8.47 3.26
N ILE A 143 -1.18 9.77 3.44
CA ILE A 143 -0.18 10.70 3.95
C ILE A 143 -0.66 11.34 5.24
N ARG A 144 0.29 11.70 6.12
CA ARG A 144 -0.01 12.56 7.27
C ARG A 144 -0.25 13.99 6.79
N ILE A 145 -1.33 14.61 7.26
CA ILE A 145 -1.64 16.03 7.03
C ILE A 145 -1.94 16.67 8.37
N GLY A 146 -0.98 17.44 8.91
CA GLY A 146 -1.06 17.96 10.27
C GLY A 146 -1.21 16.83 11.29
N ALA A 147 -2.24 16.91 12.15
CA ALA A 147 -2.55 15.87 13.12
C ALA A 147 -3.33 14.67 12.55
N GLY A 148 -3.85 14.79 11.32
CA GLY A 148 -4.72 13.80 10.69
C GLY A 148 -4.05 12.99 9.58
N TRP A 149 -4.90 12.27 8.86
CA TRP A 149 -4.55 11.54 7.65
C TRP A 149 -5.26 12.14 6.44
N GLY A 150 -4.63 12.06 5.27
CA GLY A 150 -5.21 12.40 3.99
C GLY A 150 -4.71 11.51 2.87
N PHE A 151 -5.14 11.81 1.64
CA PHE A 151 -4.91 10.95 0.49
C PHE A 151 -4.31 11.73 -0.68
N GLU A 152 -3.22 11.22 -1.25
CA GLU A 152 -2.63 11.75 -2.47
C GLU A 152 -2.97 10.84 -3.66
N GLU A 153 -3.74 11.39 -4.61
CA GLU A 153 -4.11 10.70 -5.84
C GLU A 153 -3.03 10.76 -6.93
N ARG A 154 -2.07 11.68 -6.77
CA ARG A 154 -1.04 12.01 -7.75
C ARG A 154 0.35 11.86 -7.15
N TRP A 155 0.65 10.64 -6.70
CA TRP A 155 1.96 10.29 -6.20
C TRP A 155 2.84 9.76 -7.34
N THR A 156 4.15 9.89 -7.16
CA THR A 156 5.15 9.28 -8.05
C THR A 156 6.04 8.35 -7.24
N TRP A 157 6.42 7.22 -7.83
CA TRP A 157 7.49 6.41 -7.28
C TRP A 157 8.82 7.09 -7.59
N ARG A 158 9.54 7.47 -6.55
CA ARG A 158 10.89 8.02 -6.66
C ARG A 158 11.78 7.09 -5.87
N GLN A 159 12.85 6.61 -6.51
CA GLN A 159 13.97 6.09 -5.73
C GLN A 159 14.51 7.29 -4.94
N GLN A 160 14.51 7.21 -3.61
CA GLN A 160 15.28 8.18 -2.85
C GLN A 160 16.77 7.99 -3.22
N PRO A 161 17.51 9.08 -3.47
CA PRO A 161 18.92 9.02 -3.82
C PRO A 161 19.76 8.38 -2.71
#